data_AF-A0AAU6FE08-F1
#
_entry.id   AF-A0AAU6FE08-F1
#
_cell.length_a   1.000
_cell.length_b   1.000
_cell.length_c   1.000
_cell.angle_alpha   90.00
_cell.angle_beta   90.00
_cell.angle_gamma   90.00
#
_symmetry.space_group_name_H-M   'P 1'
#
loop_
_entity.id
_entity.type
_entity.pdbx_description
1 polymer ?
#
loop_
_entity_poly.entity_id
_entity_poly.type
_entity_poly.pdbx_seq_one_letter_code
_entity_poly.pdbx_strand_id
1 'polypeptide(L)'
;MHGSAPPEGLTSGTPTAAAHDEVRGPSTSLVLVVGMSGSGKTTVGRLLAERLGWSYRDADEFHSATARARMAAGQALTDSDREPWLDAISAWLDHEIAAHHPAVVTCSALKRAYRDRLLAGRPEMRLVYLHGAPELIRSRLSDRRGHFFPASLLESQIADFEEPQPDERPLVVDIDQPPETIVAALTSLLLRLPAPGGAPHGRAAEPMVPPAGTPASPTGDQWTLTWKGQKAVVVQLGAALRHYEVDGRTLLDGFAANAPITGGRGQLLVPWPNRIGGGGYHFDGVDLQLPLSEPEKSNAIHGLVRWVPWQLQARSEESLRLGTVLRPQPGYPFLLDVTAEYRLGPAGLDVVVCATNVGDGPAPYGVGQHPYLTLGTGPVDTVVLTVPARERFLTDDRGLPVGREPVEGSDLDFRTARPIGSRRLDTAFSLDRSDGDVAVVRLAHPSGVHGVDVRLGEGARYVQIYTGDTLPETERRRAVAVEPMSCPPDAFRSARGPDILEPGGTHVLRWGITAWQSS
;
A
#
# COMPACT_ATOMS: atom_id res chain seq x y z
N MET A 1 -49.27 -8.95 -72.51
CA MET A 1 -48.86 -7.88 -73.44
C MET A 1 -48.40 -6.70 -72.62
N HIS A 2 -47.14 -6.32 -72.88
CA HIS A 2 -46.38 -5.11 -72.52
C HIS A 2 -46.58 -4.42 -71.16
N GLY A 3 -45.61 -4.68 -70.29
CA GLY A 3 -45.17 -3.75 -69.25
C GLY A 3 -44.29 -2.64 -69.83
N SER A 4 -44.40 -1.46 -69.22
CA SER A 4 -43.73 -0.21 -69.59
C SER A 4 -42.36 -0.06 -68.95
N ALA A 5 -41.51 0.68 -69.65
CA ALA A 5 -40.05 0.81 -69.53
C ALA A 5 -39.57 1.86 -68.47
N PRO A 6 -38.29 2.30 -68.44
CA PRO A 6 -37.34 2.17 -67.32
C PRO A 6 -37.04 3.53 -66.63
N PRO A 7 -36.03 3.61 -65.72
CA PRO A 7 -34.76 4.19 -66.20
C PRO A 7 -33.45 3.69 -65.53
N GLU A 8 -32.38 3.87 -66.31
CA GLU A 8 -31.01 4.37 -66.03
C GLU A 8 -30.21 3.95 -64.78
N GLY A 9 -28.96 3.54 -65.06
CA GLY A 9 -27.99 3.06 -64.10
C GLY A 9 -27.21 4.16 -63.36
N LEU A 10 -26.73 3.78 -62.17
CA LEU A 10 -25.68 4.47 -61.45
C LEU A 10 -24.50 3.53 -61.19
N THR A 11 -23.34 4.16 -61.23
CA THR A 11 -21.97 3.66 -61.22
C THR A 11 -21.52 3.02 -59.90
N SER A 12 -20.56 2.11 -60.06
CA SER A 12 -19.73 1.44 -59.06
C SER A 12 -19.15 2.33 -57.96
N GLY A 13 -19.34 1.92 -56.71
CA GLY A 13 -18.55 2.35 -55.54
C GLY A 13 -18.30 1.14 -54.64
N THR A 14 -17.05 0.72 -54.54
CA THR A 14 -16.57 -0.39 -53.71
C THR A 14 -16.52 0.04 -52.23
N PRO A 15 -17.08 -0.72 -51.28
CA PRO A 15 -16.75 -0.57 -49.87
C PRO A 15 -15.51 -1.41 -49.55
N THR A 16 -14.47 -0.73 -49.09
CA THR A 16 -13.18 -1.25 -48.63
C THR A 16 -13.35 -2.24 -47.47
N ALA A 17 -12.67 -3.38 -47.59
CA ALA A 17 -12.56 -4.39 -46.54
C ALA A 17 -11.83 -3.81 -45.32
N ALA A 18 -12.49 -3.89 -44.16
CA ALA A 18 -11.86 -3.63 -42.88
C ALA A 18 -10.80 -4.72 -42.61
N ALA A 19 -9.55 -4.29 -42.44
CA ALA A 19 -8.47 -5.15 -42.01
C ALA A 19 -8.79 -5.72 -40.61
N HIS A 20 -8.62 -7.02 -40.48
CA HIS A 20 -8.60 -7.71 -39.20
C HIS A 20 -7.43 -7.17 -38.37
N ASP A 21 -7.72 -6.44 -37.29
CA ASP A 21 -6.72 -6.08 -36.30
C ASP A 21 -6.48 -7.31 -35.42
N GLU A 22 -5.38 -8.01 -35.66
CA GLU A 22 -4.90 -9.10 -34.82
C GLU A 22 -4.63 -8.58 -33.40
N VAL A 23 -5.17 -9.28 -32.41
CA VAL A 23 -4.91 -9.03 -30.98
C VAL A 23 -3.41 -9.21 -30.70
N ARG A 24 -2.66 -8.11 -30.64
CA ARG A 24 -1.27 -8.11 -30.18
C ARG A 24 -1.21 -8.51 -28.70
N GLY A 25 -0.55 -9.63 -28.41
CA GLY A 25 -0.23 -10.08 -27.06
C GLY A 25 0.70 -9.13 -26.28
N PRO A 26 1.00 -9.42 -25.00
CA PRO A 26 1.76 -8.53 -24.14
C PRO A 26 3.16 -8.25 -24.69
N SER A 27 3.60 -6.98 -24.58
CA SER A 27 4.88 -6.47 -25.11
C SER A 27 6.16 -6.93 -24.38
N THR A 28 6.00 -7.68 -23.30
CA THR A 28 7.12 -8.32 -22.60
C THR A 28 7.22 -9.75 -23.09
N SER A 29 8.32 -10.11 -23.72
CA SER A 29 8.59 -11.47 -24.17
C SER A 29 9.72 -12.12 -23.38
N LEU A 30 10.59 -11.37 -22.69
CA LEU A 30 11.70 -11.96 -21.94
C LEU A 30 11.81 -11.46 -20.51
N VAL A 31 12.09 -12.38 -19.58
CA VAL A 31 12.29 -12.09 -18.15
C VAL A 31 13.65 -12.60 -17.70
N LEU A 32 14.44 -11.71 -17.10
CA LEU A 32 15.72 -12.03 -16.45
C LEU A 32 15.51 -12.08 -14.93
N VAL A 33 15.55 -13.27 -14.33
CA VAL A 33 15.43 -13.47 -12.88
C VAL A 33 16.82 -13.50 -12.26
N VAL A 34 17.12 -12.51 -11.42
CA VAL A 34 18.41 -12.33 -10.74
C VAL A 34 18.33 -12.54 -9.23
N GLY A 35 19.48 -12.83 -8.62
CA GLY A 35 19.64 -13.03 -7.18
C GLY A 35 20.82 -13.95 -6.85
N MET A 36 21.24 -13.96 -5.59
CA MET A 36 22.33 -14.81 -5.11
C MET A 36 21.98 -16.31 -5.17
N SER A 37 22.97 -17.19 -5.15
CA SER A 37 22.75 -18.63 -4.97
C SER A 37 21.99 -18.88 -3.68
N GLY A 38 20.98 -19.75 -3.71
CA GLY A 38 20.09 -19.99 -2.56
C GLY A 38 18.86 -19.07 -2.48
N SER A 39 18.75 -18.04 -3.32
CA SER A 39 17.56 -17.18 -3.35
C SER A 39 16.31 -17.82 -4.00
N GLY A 40 16.45 -19.01 -4.59
CA GLY A 40 15.34 -19.73 -5.23
C GLY A 40 15.15 -19.45 -6.72
N LYS A 41 16.09 -18.78 -7.40
CA LYS A 41 16.04 -18.46 -8.84
C LYS A 41 15.53 -19.60 -9.72
N THR A 42 16.17 -20.79 -9.66
CA THR A 42 15.79 -21.93 -10.51
C THR A 42 14.35 -22.37 -10.26
N THR A 43 13.90 -22.39 -9.00
CA THR A 43 12.53 -22.75 -8.63
C THR A 43 11.53 -21.71 -9.15
N VAL A 44 11.76 -20.44 -8.83
CA VAL A 44 10.89 -19.33 -9.25
C VAL A 44 10.86 -19.19 -10.77
N GLY A 45 12.01 -19.27 -11.44
CA GLY A 45 12.12 -19.15 -12.89
C GLY A 45 11.39 -20.27 -13.64
N ARG A 46 11.49 -21.51 -13.18
CA ARG A 46 10.75 -22.65 -13.76
C ARG A 46 9.24 -22.51 -13.57
N LEU A 47 8.81 -22.23 -12.34
CA LEU A 47 7.38 -22.05 -12.03
C LEU A 47 6.80 -20.86 -12.80
N LEU A 48 7.55 -19.77 -12.94
CA LEU A 48 7.13 -18.61 -13.73
C LEU A 48 7.00 -18.94 -15.21
N ALA A 49 7.98 -19.62 -15.79
CA ALA A 49 7.94 -20.04 -17.20
C ALA A 49 6.76 -20.98 -17.46
N GLU A 50 6.55 -21.98 -16.60
CA GLU A 50 5.40 -22.89 -16.67
C GLU A 50 4.07 -22.12 -16.59
N ARG A 51 3.97 -21.17 -15.65
CA ARG A 51 2.75 -20.38 -15.44
C ARG A 51 2.40 -19.47 -16.62
N LEU A 52 3.41 -19.00 -17.34
CA LEU A 52 3.29 -18.12 -18.51
C LEU A 52 3.21 -18.92 -19.84
N GLY A 53 3.51 -20.21 -19.83
CA GLY A 53 3.68 -21.01 -21.05
C GLY A 53 4.92 -20.59 -21.86
N TRP A 54 5.97 -20.11 -21.21
CA TRP A 54 7.20 -19.61 -21.83
C TRP A 54 8.34 -20.62 -21.73
N SER A 55 9.36 -20.46 -22.56
CA SER A 55 10.59 -21.25 -22.46
C SER A 55 11.37 -20.89 -21.20
N TYR A 56 12.07 -21.86 -20.60
CA TYR A 56 12.96 -21.63 -19.44
C TYR A 56 14.40 -21.97 -19.79
N ARG A 57 15.35 -21.14 -19.35
CA ARG A 57 16.79 -21.40 -19.44
C ARG A 57 17.51 -21.02 -18.16
N ASP A 58 18.42 -21.88 -17.69
CA ASP A 58 19.33 -21.51 -16.59
C ASP A 58 20.65 -20.98 -17.17
N ALA A 59 21.07 -19.78 -16.78
CA ALA A 59 22.30 -19.15 -17.26
C ALA A 59 23.54 -19.99 -16.93
N ASP A 60 23.50 -20.84 -15.90
CA ASP A 60 24.62 -21.71 -15.54
C ASP A 60 24.96 -22.73 -16.63
N GLU A 61 24.03 -23.02 -17.55
CA GLU A 61 24.24 -23.91 -18.69
C GLU A 61 25.21 -23.32 -19.73
N PHE A 62 25.34 -22.00 -19.80
CA PHE A 62 26.23 -21.30 -20.74
C PHE A 62 27.70 -21.27 -20.29
N HIS A 63 27.99 -21.72 -19.07
CA HIS A 63 29.39 -21.80 -18.63
C HIS A 63 30.19 -22.80 -19.47
N SER A 64 31.48 -22.54 -19.66
CA SER A 64 32.41 -23.52 -20.23
C SER A 64 32.63 -24.68 -19.25
N ALA A 65 33.11 -25.82 -19.76
CA ALA A 65 33.48 -26.95 -18.91
C ALA A 65 34.54 -26.55 -17.87
N THR A 66 35.48 -25.69 -18.25
CA THR A 66 36.53 -25.15 -17.38
C THR A 66 35.95 -24.28 -16.26
N ALA A 67 35.00 -23.37 -16.59
CA ALA A 67 34.35 -22.52 -15.60
C ALA A 67 33.52 -23.34 -14.60
N ARG A 68 32.79 -24.36 -15.08
CA ARG A 68 32.06 -25.30 -14.22
C ARG A 68 32.99 -26.07 -13.28
N ALA A 69 34.13 -26.57 -13.78
CA ALA A 69 35.10 -27.29 -12.96
C ALA A 69 35.68 -26.41 -11.84
N ARG A 70 35.99 -25.14 -12.13
CA ARG A 70 36.47 -24.17 -11.12
C ARG A 70 35.44 -23.89 -10.04
N MET A 71 34.18 -23.62 -10.43
CA MET A 71 33.10 -23.41 -9.46
C MET A 71 32.82 -24.69 -8.64
N ALA A 72 32.87 -25.88 -9.25
CA ALA A 72 32.73 -27.14 -8.53
C ALA A 72 33.86 -27.36 -7.50
N ALA A 73 35.06 -26.84 -7.77
CA ALA A 73 36.19 -26.83 -6.85
C ALA A 73 36.12 -25.68 -5.80
N GLY A 74 35.03 -24.91 -5.75
CA GLY A 74 34.85 -23.80 -4.81
C GLY A 74 35.66 -22.54 -5.15
N GLN A 75 36.21 -22.45 -6.36
CA GLN A 75 36.98 -21.31 -6.83
C GLN A 75 36.07 -20.31 -7.53
N ALA A 76 36.06 -19.05 -7.05
CA ALA A 76 35.28 -17.99 -7.68
C ALA A 76 35.81 -17.67 -9.09
N LEU A 77 34.88 -17.31 -9.98
CA LEU A 77 35.19 -16.80 -11.32
C LEU A 77 35.44 -15.29 -11.24
N THR A 78 36.51 -14.83 -11.88
CA THR A 78 36.80 -13.40 -12.05
C THR A 78 35.88 -12.77 -13.09
N ASP A 79 35.88 -11.44 -13.18
CA ASP A 79 35.09 -10.72 -14.19
C ASP A 79 35.50 -11.12 -15.61
N SER A 80 36.80 -11.31 -15.87
CA SER A 80 37.31 -11.80 -17.17
C SER A 80 36.87 -13.24 -17.48
N ASP A 81 36.77 -14.11 -16.45
CA ASP A 81 36.23 -15.46 -16.63
C ASP A 81 34.74 -15.46 -17.00
N ARG A 82 34.01 -14.38 -16.65
CA ARG A 82 32.57 -14.23 -16.87
C ARG A 82 32.23 -13.56 -18.20
N GLU A 83 33.18 -12.89 -18.86
CA GLU A 83 32.93 -12.23 -20.15
C GLU A 83 32.38 -13.19 -21.23
N PRO A 84 33.01 -14.35 -21.51
CA PRO A 84 32.50 -15.26 -22.55
C PRO A 84 31.14 -15.86 -22.19
N TRP A 85 30.86 -16.00 -20.89
CA TRP A 85 29.58 -16.48 -20.38
C TRP A 85 28.47 -15.46 -20.60
N LEU A 86 28.72 -14.18 -20.31
CA LEU A 86 27.79 -13.10 -20.59
C LEU A 86 27.53 -12.94 -22.09
N ASP A 87 28.56 -13.07 -22.93
CA ASP A 87 28.41 -13.05 -24.39
C ASP A 87 27.51 -14.17 -24.91
N ALA A 88 27.68 -15.39 -24.39
CA ALA A 88 26.84 -16.53 -24.77
C ALA A 88 25.37 -16.32 -24.38
N ILE A 89 25.10 -15.73 -23.21
CA ILE A 89 23.74 -15.39 -22.79
C ILE A 89 23.17 -14.28 -23.67
N SER A 90 23.92 -13.20 -23.92
CA SER A 90 23.49 -12.10 -24.80
C SER A 90 23.14 -12.60 -26.20
N ALA A 91 23.99 -13.45 -26.80
CA ALA A 91 23.73 -14.03 -28.12
C ALA A 91 22.45 -14.90 -28.14
N TRP A 92 22.20 -15.66 -27.07
CA TRP A 92 20.96 -16.43 -26.94
C TRP A 92 19.74 -15.53 -26.75
N LEU A 93 19.82 -14.49 -25.90
CA LEU A 93 18.75 -13.50 -25.73
C LEU A 93 18.39 -12.82 -27.05
N ASP A 94 19.41 -12.40 -27.82
CA ASP A 94 19.21 -11.76 -29.12
C ASP A 94 18.53 -12.70 -30.13
N HIS A 95 18.86 -14.00 -30.08
CA HIS A 95 18.20 -15.02 -30.90
C HIS A 95 16.72 -15.19 -30.53
N GLU A 96 16.38 -15.31 -29.24
CA GLU A 96 14.99 -15.46 -28.80
C GLU A 96 14.15 -14.20 -29.10
N ILE A 97 14.74 -13.00 -28.95
CA ILE A 97 14.10 -11.72 -29.34
C ILE A 97 13.79 -11.73 -30.83
N ALA A 98 14.77 -12.06 -31.68
CA ALA A 98 14.60 -12.09 -33.12
C ALA A 98 13.58 -13.15 -33.58
N ALA A 99 13.46 -14.26 -32.84
CA ALA A 99 12.50 -15.32 -33.09
C ALA A 99 11.10 -15.05 -32.50
N HIS A 100 10.92 -13.94 -31.76
CA HIS A 100 9.72 -13.65 -30.97
C HIS A 100 9.31 -14.79 -30.02
N HIS A 101 10.30 -15.51 -29.50
CA HIS A 101 10.09 -16.62 -28.58
C HIS A 101 10.15 -16.10 -27.14
N PRO A 102 9.04 -16.18 -26.39
CA PRO A 102 9.05 -15.68 -25.03
C PRO A 102 9.76 -16.63 -24.08
N ALA A 103 10.60 -16.09 -23.20
CA ALA A 103 11.46 -16.90 -22.33
C ALA A 103 11.74 -16.27 -20.96
N VAL A 104 11.94 -17.13 -19.96
CA VAL A 104 12.46 -16.79 -18.64
C VAL A 104 13.88 -17.33 -18.52
N VAL A 105 14.83 -16.46 -18.21
CA VAL A 105 16.22 -16.84 -17.93
C VAL A 105 16.59 -16.50 -16.49
N THR A 106 17.17 -17.47 -15.78
CA THR A 106 17.72 -17.23 -14.43
C THR A 106 19.20 -16.99 -14.51
N CYS A 107 19.69 -15.90 -13.92
CA CYS A 107 21.10 -15.54 -13.95
C CYS A 107 21.55 -14.99 -12.60
N SER A 108 22.76 -15.32 -12.14
CA SER A 108 23.28 -14.72 -10.91
C SER A 108 23.49 -13.20 -11.04
N ALA A 109 23.98 -12.73 -12.20
CA ALA A 109 24.15 -11.33 -12.60
C ALA A 109 24.48 -10.38 -11.42
N LEU A 110 25.51 -10.75 -10.67
CA LEU A 110 25.81 -10.20 -9.34
C LEU A 110 26.12 -8.69 -9.37
N LYS A 111 26.76 -8.23 -10.45
CA LYS A 111 27.16 -6.83 -10.63
C LYS A 111 26.24 -6.11 -11.61
N ARG A 112 26.08 -4.80 -11.43
CA ARG A 112 25.33 -3.92 -12.32
C ARG A 112 25.85 -3.98 -13.75
N ALA A 113 27.17 -3.97 -13.94
CA ALA A 113 27.78 -4.10 -15.26
C ALA A 113 27.34 -5.36 -16.04
N TYR A 114 27.02 -6.45 -15.33
CA TYR A 114 26.50 -7.68 -15.95
C TYR A 114 25.05 -7.51 -16.37
N ARG A 115 24.23 -6.89 -15.52
CA ARG A 115 22.82 -6.60 -15.83
C ARG A 115 22.70 -5.60 -16.97
N ASP A 116 23.52 -4.55 -16.97
CA ASP A 116 23.60 -3.58 -18.06
C ASP A 116 23.92 -4.28 -19.39
N ARG A 117 24.90 -5.20 -19.42
CA ARG A 117 25.24 -5.96 -20.63
C ARG A 117 24.09 -6.86 -21.12
N LEU A 118 23.34 -7.47 -20.20
CA LEU A 118 22.22 -8.33 -20.54
C LEU A 118 20.94 -7.56 -20.92
N LEU A 119 20.72 -6.36 -20.39
CA LEU A 119 19.49 -5.57 -20.59
C LEU A 119 19.62 -4.46 -21.65
N ALA A 120 20.82 -3.91 -21.85
CA ALA A 120 21.03 -2.80 -22.78
C ALA A 120 20.63 -3.19 -24.21
N GLY A 121 19.85 -2.32 -24.86
CA GLY A 121 19.36 -2.52 -26.22
C GLY A 121 18.19 -3.51 -26.35
N ARG A 122 17.63 -4.02 -25.24
CA ARG A 122 16.56 -5.04 -25.23
C ARG A 122 15.32 -4.55 -24.47
N PRO A 123 14.54 -3.60 -25.02
CA PRO A 123 13.39 -3.00 -24.33
C PRO A 123 12.26 -4.00 -23.97
N GLU A 124 12.23 -5.15 -24.62
CA GLU A 124 11.32 -6.28 -24.39
C GLU A 124 11.66 -7.08 -23.12
N MET A 125 12.86 -6.89 -22.57
CA MET A 125 13.31 -7.57 -21.36
C MET A 125 12.79 -6.87 -20.08
N ARG A 126 12.52 -7.68 -19.06
CA ARG A 126 12.22 -7.23 -17.71
C ARG A 126 13.15 -7.89 -16.70
N LEU A 127 13.68 -7.07 -15.79
CA LEU A 127 14.51 -7.52 -14.68
C LEU A 127 13.61 -7.90 -13.49
N VAL A 128 13.76 -9.11 -12.97
CA VAL A 128 13.12 -9.59 -11.73
C VAL A 128 14.21 -9.82 -10.69
N TYR A 129 14.09 -9.20 -9.52
CA TYR A 129 15.06 -9.32 -8.45
C TYR A 129 14.52 -10.13 -7.26
N LEU A 130 15.18 -11.28 -7.09
CA LEU A 130 15.33 -12.19 -5.95
C LEU A 130 15.76 -11.58 -4.60
N HIS A 131 15.04 -10.64 -3.96
CA HIS A 131 15.54 -9.97 -2.75
C HIS A 131 15.47 -10.87 -1.50
N GLY A 132 16.56 -10.98 -0.77
CA GLY A 132 16.61 -11.73 0.49
C GLY A 132 17.83 -11.43 1.32
N ALA A 133 17.63 -11.32 2.64
CA ALA A 133 18.71 -11.11 3.59
C ALA A 133 19.76 -12.23 3.50
N PRO A 134 21.08 -11.91 3.60
CA PRO A 134 22.14 -12.91 3.56
C PRO A 134 21.95 -14.06 4.56
N GLU A 135 21.39 -13.79 5.73
CA GLU A 135 21.11 -14.77 6.79
C GLU A 135 20.09 -15.81 6.34
N LEU A 136 19.02 -15.38 5.66
CA LEU A 136 18.01 -16.28 5.09
C LEU A 136 18.60 -17.16 3.98
N ILE A 137 19.45 -16.58 3.14
CA ILE A 137 20.12 -17.30 2.05
C ILE A 137 21.09 -18.35 2.61
N ARG A 138 21.86 -18.01 3.64
CA ARG A 138 22.75 -18.95 4.36
C ARG A 138 21.97 -20.11 4.97
N SER A 139 20.85 -19.81 5.63
CA SER A 139 19.96 -20.83 6.21
C SER A 139 19.45 -21.82 5.15
N ARG A 140 18.92 -21.30 4.03
CA ARG A 140 18.41 -22.12 2.91
C ARG A 140 19.45 -23.01 2.26
N LEU A 141 20.67 -22.51 2.12
CA LEU A 141 21.77 -23.31 1.56
C LEU A 141 22.24 -24.40 2.53
N SER A 142 22.18 -24.14 3.83
CA SER A 142 22.55 -25.12 4.88
C SER A 142 21.55 -26.28 4.96
N ASP A 143 20.27 -26.01 4.76
CA ASP A 143 19.20 -27.01 4.84
C ASP A 143 19.05 -27.87 3.57
N ARG A 144 19.73 -27.50 2.47
CA ARG A 144 19.59 -28.18 1.17
C ARG A 144 20.30 -29.54 1.17
N ARG A 145 19.53 -30.62 1.25
CA ARG A 145 20.05 -31.99 1.09
C ARG A 145 20.39 -32.28 -0.39
N GLY A 146 21.64 -32.64 -0.69
CA GLY A 146 22.01 -33.25 -1.98
C GLY A 146 22.77 -32.38 -3.00
N HIS A 147 22.93 -31.08 -2.79
CA HIS A 147 23.83 -30.23 -3.58
C HIS A 147 24.65 -29.33 -2.65
N PHE A 148 25.87 -29.76 -2.33
CA PHE A 148 26.79 -28.96 -1.53
C PHE A 148 27.27 -27.76 -2.36
N PHE A 149 26.64 -26.60 -2.19
CA PHE A 149 27.18 -25.34 -2.69
C PHE A 149 28.28 -24.89 -1.71
N PRO A 150 29.54 -24.76 -2.14
CA PRO A 150 30.64 -24.40 -1.24
C PRO A 150 30.36 -23.08 -0.52
N ALA A 151 30.47 -23.06 0.81
CA ALA A 151 30.24 -21.86 1.62
C ALA A 151 31.14 -20.67 1.18
N SER A 152 32.36 -20.98 0.70
CA SER A 152 33.29 -19.98 0.15
C SER A 152 32.75 -19.24 -1.07
N LEU A 153 31.91 -19.88 -1.89
CA LEU A 153 31.30 -19.24 -3.06
C LEU A 153 30.14 -18.32 -2.69
N LEU A 154 29.41 -18.63 -1.61
CA LEU A 154 28.35 -17.74 -1.13
C LEU A 154 28.95 -16.44 -0.60
N GLU A 155 30.01 -16.52 0.21
CA GLU A 155 30.66 -15.33 0.75
C GLU A 155 31.29 -14.47 -0.37
N SER A 156 31.85 -15.09 -1.41
CA SER A 156 32.26 -14.38 -2.63
C SER A 156 31.10 -13.70 -3.33
N GLN A 157 29.93 -14.35 -3.44
CA GLN A 157 28.76 -13.73 -4.04
C GLN A 157 28.22 -12.56 -3.22
N ILE A 158 28.19 -12.68 -1.89
CA ILE A 158 27.77 -11.58 -1.00
C ILE A 158 28.70 -10.37 -1.17
N ALA A 159 30.01 -10.61 -1.30
CA ALA A 159 30.99 -9.55 -1.51
C ALA A 159 30.87 -8.87 -2.90
N ASP A 160 30.55 -9.64 -3.95
CA ASP A 160 30.41 -9.14 -5.32
C ASP A 160 29.00 -8.64 -5.67
N PHE A 161 28.00 -8.84 -4.80
CA PHE A 161 26.62 -8.53 -5.10
C PHE A 161 26.35 -7.02 -5.02
N GLU A 162 26.13 -6.41 -6.17
CA GLU A 162 25.66 -5.03 -6.30
C GLU A 162 24.14 -5.06 -6.48
N GLU A 163 23.41 -4.67 -5.45
CA GLU A 163 21.96 -4.72 -5.43
C GLU A 163 21.33 -3.90 -6.59
N PRO A 164 20.35 -4.46 -7.34
CA PRO A 164 19.66 -3.73 -8.39
C PRO A 164 19.07 -2.40 -7.93
N GLN A 165 19.43 -1.32 -8.62
CA GLN A 165 18.99 0.03 -8.28
C GLN A 165 17.70 0.42 -9.02
N PRO A 166 16.93 1.43 -8.54
CA PRO A 166 15.65 1.80 -9.15
C PRO A 166 15.71 2.19 -10.63
N ASP A 167 16.86 2.69 -11.12
CA ASP A 167 17.08 3.05 -12.53
C ASP A 167 17.22 1.83 -13.45
N GLU A 168 17.56 0.67 -12.90
CA GLU A 168 17.54 -0.63 -13.60
C GLU A 168 16.11 -1.20 -13.73
N ARG A 169 15.12 -0.51 -13.15
CA ARG A 169 13.68 -0.85 -13.14
C ARG A 169 13.39 -2.32 -12.74
N PRO A 170 13.99 -2.85 -11.64
CA PRO A 170 13.73 -4.22 -11.22
C PRO A 170 12.30 -4.38 -10.68
N LEU A 171 11.66 -5.50 -11.02
CA LEU A 171 10.54 -6.04 -10.27
C LEU A 171 11.11 -6.79 -9.05
N VAL A 172 11.16 -6.11 -7.91
CA VAL A 172 11.72 -6.65 -6.66
C VAL A 172 10.67 -7.48 -5.94
N VAL A 173 11.04 -8.70 -5.53
CA VAL A 173 10.17 -9.57 -4.73
C VAL A 173 10.98 -10.23 -3.62
N ASP A 174 10.48 -10.14 -2.39
CA ASP A 174 11.06 -10.78 -1.23
C ASP A 174 10.93 -12.31 -1.31
N ILE A 175 12.00 -13.00 -0.94
CA ILE A 175 12.07 -14.46 -1.01
C ILE A 175 11.60 -15.15 0.26
N ASP A 176 11.18 -14.42 1.30
CA ASP A 176 10.76 -14.97 2.61
C ASP A 176 9.39 -15.69 2.58
N GLN A 177 8.75 -15.70 1.42
CA GLN A 177 7.48 -16.37 1.13
C GLN A 177 7.64 -17.62 0.25
N PRO A 178 6.63 -18.51 0.16
CA PRO A 178 6.67 -19.69 -0.72
C PRO A 178 6.86 -19.31 -2.21
N PRO A 179 7.60 -20.12 -3.00
CA PRO A 179 7.85 -19.84 -4.42
C PRO A 179 6.58 -19.61 -5.26
N GLU A 180 5.48 -20.29 -4.94
CA GLU A 180 4.20 -20.16 -5.62
C GLU A 180 3.60 -18.77 -5.44
N THR A 181 3.74 -18.19 -4.24
CA THR A 181 3.32 -16.81 -3.93
C THR A 181 4.16 -15.79 -4.70
N ILE A 182 5.49 -16.00 -4.76
CA ILE A 182 6.41 -15.16 -5.55
C ILE A 182 5.98 -15.16 -7.02
N VAL A 183 5.73 -16.34 -7.59
CA VAL A 183 5.34 -16.51 -8.99
C VAL A 183 3.99 -15.88 -9.30
N ALA A 184 3.02 -16.00 -8.39
CA ALA A 184 1.72 -15.35 -8.54
C ALA A 184 1.83 -13.82 -8.58
N ALA A 185 2.65 -13.24 -7.69
CA ALA A 185 2.92 -11.81 -7.67
C ALA A 185 3.62 -11.35 -8.96
N LEU A 186 4.66 -12.06 -9.40
CA LEU A 186 5.40 -11.75 -10.63
C LEU A 186 4.52 -11.84 -11.88
N THR A 187 3.70 -12.89 -12.00
CA THR A 187 2.76 -13.06 -13.12
C THR A 187 1.79 -11.87 -13.18
N SER A 188 1.24 -11.46 -12.04
CA SER A 188 0.33 -10.31 -11.94
C SER A 188 1.01 -8.99 -12.34
N LEU A 189 2.26 -8.77 -11.93
CA LEU A 189 3.04 -7.58 -12.30
C LEU A 189 3.36 -7.56 -13.80
N LEU A 190 3.82 -8.67 -14.36
CA LEU A 190 4.17 -8.78 -15.78
C LEU A 190 2.96 -8.58 -16.70
N LEU A 191 1.76 -9.05 -16.30
CA LEU A 191 0.51 -8.86 -17.05
C LEU A 191 -0.06 -7.42 -17.00
N ARG A 192 0.41 -6.59 -16.06
CA ARG A 192 -0.06 -5.20 -15.87
C ARG A 192 0.79 -4.15 -16.59
N LEU A 193 1.87 -4.56 -17.27
CA LEU A 193 2.76 -3.65 -17.97
C LEU A 193 2.18 -3.29 -19.36
N PRO A 194 1.92 -1.99 -19.65
CA PRO A 194 1.39 -1.59 -20.96
C PRO A 194 2.41 -1.82 -22.07
N ALA A 195 1.92 -2.06 -23.29
CA ALA A 195 2.76 -2.12 -24.48
C ALA A 195 3.43 -0.77 -24.77
N PRO A 196 4.74 -0.73 -25.13
CA PRO A 196 5.37 0.50 -25.57
C PRO A 196 4.85 0.86 -26.95
N GLY A 197 4.21 2.04 -27.05
CA GLY A 197 3.82 2.66 -28.31
C GLY A 197 2.34 2.53 -28.63
N GLY A 198 1.55 3.49 -28.16
CA GLY A 198 0.13 3.62 -28.51
C GLY A 198 -0.54 4.68 -27.67
N ALA A 199 -0.31 5.96 -27.99
CA ALA A 199 -1.07 7.05 -27.40
C ALA A 199 -2.48 7.09 -28.02
N PRO A 200 -3.52 7.40 -27.23
CA PRO A 200 -4.62 8.20 -27.73
C PRO A 200 -4.76 9.49 -26.93
N HIS A 201 -5.03 10.55 -27.67
CA HIS A 201 -5.24 11.91 -27.22
C HIS A 201 -6.46 12.04 -26.31
N GLY A 202 -6.23 12.59 -25.12
CA GLY A 202 -7.27 13.02 -24.19
C GLY A 202 -6.59 13.63 -22.97
N ARG A 203 -6.67 14.95 -22.84
CA ARG A 203 -5.85 15.79 -21.94
C ARG A 203 -6.07 15.43 -20.46
N ALA A 204 -5.25 14.50 -19.95
CA ALA A 204 -4.96 14.34 -18.52
C ALA A 204 -3.57 14.93 -18.26
N ALA A 205 -3.43 15.67 -17.16
CA ALA A 205 -2.20 16.36 -16.79
C ALA A 205 -1.01 15.38 -16.75
N GLU A 206 0.09 15.74 -17.42
CA GLU A 206 1.35 15.01 -17.37
C GLU A 206 1.79 14.79 -15.91
N PRO A 207 2.36 13.62 -15.55
CA PRO A 207 3.15 13.54 -14.33
C PRO A 207 4.39 14.39 -14.56
N MET A 208 4.40 15.56 -13.92
CA MET A 208 5.56 16.43 -13.84
C MET A 208 6.68 15.63 -13.16
N VAL A 209 7.66 15.16 -13.94
CA VAL A 209 8.97 14.80 -13.40
C VAL A 209 9.43 16.02 -12.62
N PRO A 210 9.61 15.95 -11.28
CA PRO A 210 10.15 17.08 -10.55
C PRO A 210 11.49 17.43 -11.18
N PRO A 211 11.80 18.72 -11.40
CA PRO A 211 13.08 19.11 -11.96
C PRO A 211 14.21 18.43 -11.19
N ALA A 212 15.23 17.98 -11.91
CA ALA A 212 16.40 17.34 -11.34
C ALA A 212 16.91 18.17 -10.14
N GLY A 213 16.87 17.59 -8.93
CA GLY A 213 17.34 18.23 -7.71
C GLY A 213 16.45 18.10 -6.48
N THR A 214 15.19 17.68 -6.60
CA THR A 214 14.33 17.43 -5.42
C THR A 214 14.19 15.92 -5.19
N PRO A 215 14.61 15.39 -4.02
CA PRO A 215 14.41 13.98 -3.68
C PRO A 215 12.93 13.61 -3.79
N ALA A 216 12.63 12.41 -4.32
CA ALA A 216 11.27 11.89 -4.32
C ALA A 216 10.73 11.81 -2.88
N SER A 217 9.50 12.30 -2.66
CA SER A 217 8.85 12.24 -1.36
C SER A 217 8.56 10.77 -1.00
N PRO A 218 8.90 10.31 0.22
CA PRO A 218 8.62 8.94 0.66
C PRO A 218 7.12 8.64 0.78
N THR A 219 6.27 9.67 0.70
CA THR A 219 4.80 9.56 0.75
C THR A 219 4.13 9.90 -0.58
N GLY A 220 4.92 9.96 -1.66
CA GLY A 220 4.45 10.33 -3.00
C GLY A 220 4.05 11.80 -3.11
N ASP A 221 3.14 12.08 -4.03
CA ASP A 221 2.60 13.44 -4.24
C ASP A 221 1.98 14.01 -2.95
N GLN A 222 2.04 15.33 -2.80
CA GLN A 222 1.44 16.04 -1.67
C GLN A 222 0.62 17.23 -2.17
N TRP A 223 -0.64 17.28 -1.78
CA TRP A 223 -1.57 18.32 -2.18
C TRP A 223 -1.87 19.22 -0.99
N THR A 224 -1.63 20.52 -1.19
CA THR A 224 -2.00 21.55 -0.23
C THR A 224 -3.37 22.12 -0.57
N LEU A 225 -4.21 22.22 0.44
CA LEU A 225 -5.49 22.94 0.44
C LEU A 225 -5.35 24.22 1.24
N THR A 226 -6.00 25.29 0.77
CA THR A 226 -6.06 26.59 1.45
C THR A 226 -7.47 27.14 1.50
N TRP A 227 -7.82 27.78 2.62
CA TRP A 227 -9.07 28.53 2.78
C TRP A 227 -8.89 29.52 3.92
N LYS A 228 -8.95 30.83 3.67
CA LYS A 228 -8.95 31.92 4.69
C LYS A 228 -8.17 31.59 5.99
N GLY A 229 -6.84 31.64 5.94
CA GLY A 229 -5.98 31.39 7.11
C GLY A 229 -5.82 29.90 7.47
N GLN A 230 -6.62 29.00 6.89
CA GLN A 230 -6.47 27.55 7.03
C GLN A 230 -5.59 26.97 5.92
N LYS A 231 -4.80 25.96 6.28
CA LYS A 231 -4.01 25.17 5.35
C LYS A 231 -3.97 23.71 5.79
N ALA A 232 -4.31 22.80 4.88
CA ALA A 232 -4.17 21.37 5.08
C ALA A 232 -3.26 20.75 4.01
N VAL A 233 -2.57 19.65 4.35
CA VAL A 233 -1.77 18.89 3.39
C VAL A 233 -2.14 17.42 3.49
N VAL A 234 -2.45 16.82 2.35
CA VAL A 234 -2.77 15.40 2.19
C VAL A 234 -1.76 14.77 1.24
N VAL A 235 -1.29 13.56 1.54
CA VAL A 235 -0.28 12.85 0.75
C VAL A 235 -0.88 11.69 -0.03
N GLN A 236 -0.22 11.28 -1.12
CA GLN A 236 -0.65 10.17 -1.99
C GLN A 236 -0.72 8.83 -1.24
N LEU A 237 0.29 8.54 -0.42
CA LEU A 237 0.35 7.29 0.33
C LEU A 237 -0.75 7.24 1.40
N GLY A 238 -1.66 6.28 1.27
CA GLY A 238 -2.76 6.07 2.22
C GLY A 238 -3.77 7.22 2.30
N ALA A 239 -3.74 8.17 1.36
CA ALA A 239 -4.46 9.44 1.43
C ALA A 239 -4.24 10.15 2.79
N ALA A 240 -3.05 10.05 3.38
CA ALA A 240 -2.87 10.47 4.77
C ALA A 240 -2.94 11.99 4.93
N LEU A 241 -3.70 12.44 5.93
CA LEU A 241 -3.77 13.85 6.34
C LEU A 241 -2.51 14.21 7.12
N ARG A 242 -1.52 14.78 6.43
CA ARG A 242 -0.20 15.08 6.99
C ARG A 242 -0.18 16.34 7.85
N HIS A 243 -0.88 17.38 7.43
CA HIS A 243 -0.80 18.69 8.09
C HIS A 243 -2.16 19.37 8.12
N TYR A 244 -2.41 20.11 9.20
CA TYR A 244 -3.51 21.06 9.25
C TYR A 244 -3.15 22.19 10.23
N GLU A 245 -3.32 23.42 9.78
CA GLU A 245 -3.12 24.63 10.57
C GLU A 245 -4.23 25.65 10.29
N VAL A 246 -4.47 26.51 11.27
CA VAL A 246 -5.42 27.62 11.21
C VAL A 246 -4.75 28.85 11.79
N ASP A 247 -4.65 29.92 11.01
CA ASP A 247 -4.03 31.20 11.38
C ASP A 247 -2.62 31.03 11.97
N GLY A 248 -1.83 30.15 11.35
CA GLY A 248 -0.45 29.83 11.76
C GLY A 248 -0.34 28.87 12.96
N ARG A 249 -1.45 28.49 13.60
CA ARG A 249 -1.48 27.49 14.67
C ARG A 249 -1.61 26.08 14.08
N THR A 250 -0.57 25.27 14.24
CA THR A 250 -0.60 23.84 13.88
C THR A 250 -1.58 23.09 14.79
N LEU A 251 -2.47 22.30 14.19
CA LEU A 251 -3.48 21.50 14.88
C LEU A 251 -3.20 20.01 14.83
N LEU A 252 -2.35 19.57 13.90
CA LEU A 252 -1.94 18.18 13.78
C LEU A 252 -0.46 17.99 14.08
N ASP A 253 -0.16 17.02 14.95
CA ASP A 253 1.18 16.45 15.05
C ASP A 253 1.38 15.43 13.92
N GLY A 254 1.65 15.99 12.75
CA GLY A 254 1.88 15.26 11.52
C GLY A 254 3.31 14.74 11.37
N PHE A 255 3.82 14.83 10.15
CA PHE A 255 5.20 14.47 9.83
C PHE A 255 5.79 15.42 8.77
N ALA A 256 7.12 15.49 8.73
CA ALA A 256 7.85 16.32 7.79
C ALA A 256 7.60 15.86 6.34
N ALA A 257 7.67 16.77 5.37
CA ALA A 257 7.33 16.47 3.98
C ALA A 257 8.21 15.36 3.36
N ASN A 258 9.45 15.22 3.83
CA ASN A 258 10.42 14.23 3.37
C ASN A 258 10.60 13.06 4.35
N ALA A 259 9.73 12.91 5.34
CA ALA A 259 9.78 11.82 6.31
C ALA A 259 8.77 10.72 5.98
N PRO A 260 9.06 9.44 6.33
CA PRO A 260 8.06 8.39 6.29
C PRO A 260 6.95 8.65 7.32
N ILE A 261 5.80 8.01 7.12
CA ILE A 261 4.70 8.05 8.07
C ILE A 261 5.03 7.16 9.27
N THR A 262 4.99 7.72 10.49
CA THR A 262 5.12 6.97 11.74
C THR A 262 3.79 6.94 12.50
N GLY A 263 3.58 5.92 13.34
CA GLY A 263 2.46 5.85 14.27
C GLY A 263 1.06 5.92 13.65
N GLY A 264 0.91 5.64 12.35
CA GLY A 264 -0.37 5.74 11.65
C GLY A 264 -0.82 7.17 11.31
N ARG A 265 0.02 8.19 11.55
CA ARG A 265 -0.38 9.62 11.49
C ARG A 265 -1.15 9.99 10.24
N GLY A 266 -2.42 10.34 10.43
CA GLY A 266 -3.33 10.84 9.40
C GLY A 266 -3.85 9.78 8.42
N GLN A 267 -3.39 8.52 8.51
CA GLN A 267 -3.74 7.45 7.58
C GLN A 267 -5.20 6.99 7.74
N LEU A 268 -5.80 6.60 6.63
CA LEU A 268 -7.09 5.91 6.58
C LEU A 268 -6.94 4.43 6.94
N LEU A 269 -7.89 3.93 7.73
CA LEU A 269 -7.91 2.58 8.28
C LEU A 269 -9.07 1.81 7.64
N VAL A 270 -8.82 1.21 6.47
CA VAL A 270 -9.83 0.55 5.63
C VAL A 270 -9.25 -0.77 5.14
N PRO A 271 -9.97 -1.91 5.21
CA PRO A 271 -11.40 -2.05 5.51
C PRO A 271 -11.70 -2.43 6.97
N TRP A 272 -10.81 -2.11 7.90
CA TRP A 272 -11.13 -2.10 9.33
C TRP A 272 -10.21 -1.10 10.06
N PRO A 273 -10.74 -0.36 11.05
CA PRO A 273 -9.93 0.33 12.03
C PRO A 273 -9.45 -0.65 13.10
N ASN A 274 -8.41 -0.24 13.83
CA ASN A 274 -7.85 -1.01 14.94
C ASN A 274 -7.50 -2.47 14.56
N ARG A 275 -7.53 -3.40 15.52
CA ARG A 275 -7.00 -4.77 15.40
C ARG A 275 -8.05 -5.78 14.97
N ILE A 276 -7.61 -6.84 14.29
CA ILE A 276 -8.28 -8.14 14.16
C ILE A 276 -7.34 -9.19 14.78
N GLY A 277 -7.81 -9.84 15.86
CA GLY A 277 -7.00 -10.75 16.66
C GLY A 277 -6.61 -12.02 15.91
N GLY A 278 -5.31 -12.31 15.86
CA GLY A 278 -4.77 -13.45 15.11
C GLY A 278 -4.91 -13.35 13.59
N GLY A 279 -5.49 -12.26 13.07
CA GLY A 279 -5.82 -12.08 11.66
C GLY A 279 -6.91 -13.02 11.12
N GLY A 280 -7.34 -14.02 11.88
CA GLY A 280 -8.33 -15.02 11.47
C GLY A 280 -9.75 -14.57 11.77
N TYR A 281 -10.66 -14.70 10.81
CA TYR A 281 -12.08 -14.41 10.99
C TYR A 281 -12.96 -15.30 10.10
N HIS A 282 -14.21 -15.50 10.51
CA HIS A 282 -15.18 -16.30 9.76
C HIS A 282 -16.18 -15.37 9.09
N PHE A 283 -16.40 -15.55 7.79
CA PHE A 283 -17.35 -14.76 7.04
C PHE A 283 -17.97 -15.58 5.91
N ASP A 284 -19.29 -15.50 5.78
CA ASP A 284 -20.07 -16.19 4.73
C ASP A 284 -19.73 -17.68 4.58
N GLY A 285 -19.61 -18.39 5.71
CA GLY A 285 -19.29 -19.82 5.73
C GLY A 285 -17.82 -20.16 5.47
N VAL A 286 -16.94 -19.17 5.33
CA VAL A 286 -15.51 -19.35 5.03
C VAL A 286 -14.63 -18.79 6.15
N ASP A 287 -13.63 -19.57 6.55
CA ASP A 287 -12.56 -19.11 7.42
C ASP A 287 -11.49 -18.39 6.59
N LEU A 288 -11.19 -17.14 6.96
CA LEU A 288 -10.26 -16.24 6.28
C LEU A 288 -9.12 -15.84 7.22
N GLN A 289 -7.92 -15.64 6.66
CA GLN A 289 -6.70 -15.29 7.41
C GLN A 289 -5.99 -14.08 6.81
N LEU A 290 -6.04 -12.95 7.52
CA LEU A 290 -5.31 -11.73 7.20
C LEU A 290 -3.82 -11.87 7.52
N PRO A 291 -2.92 -11.21 6.75
CA PRO A 291 -1.54 -11.03 7.14
C PRO A 291 -1.43 -10.29 8.48
N LEU A 292 -0.51 -10.74 9.35
CA LEU A 292 -0.24 -10.08 10.63
C LEU A 292 0.65 -8.86 10.39
N SER A 293 0.07 -7.68 10.49
CA SER A 293 0.79 -6.40 10.38
C SER A 293 1.23 -5.83 11.73
N GLU A 294 0.88 -6.48 12.84
CA GLU A 294 1.41 -6.26 14.19
C GLU A 294 1.87 -7.63 14.74
N PRO A 295 2.99 -8.20 14.24
CA PRO A 295 3.40 -9.57 14.55
C PRO A 295 3.65 -9.82 16.04
N GLU A 296 4.22 -8.83 16.74
CA GLU A 296 4.57 -8.93 18.16
C GLU A 296 3.36 -9.16 19.06
N LYS A 297 2.18 -8.66 18.64
CA LYS A 297 0.89 -8.88 19.34
C LYS A 297 0.00 -9.89 18.61
N SER A 298 0.50 -10.48 17.51
CA SER A 298 -0.22 -11.42 16.66
C SER A 298 -1.55 -10.87 16.16
N ASN A 299 -1.56 -9.65 15.63
CA ASN A 299 -2.78 -9.01 15.10
C ASN A 299 -2.58 -8.54 13.65
N ALA A 300 -3.69 -8.49 12.90
CA ALA A 300 -3.79 -7.62 11.73
C ALA A 300 -4.34 -6.26 12.18
N ILE A 301 -3.76 -5.14 11.75
CA ILE A 301 -4.11 -3.82 12.29
C ILE A 301 -4.25 -2.78 11.19
N HIS A 302 -5.31 -1.96 11.29
CA HIS A 302 -5.53 -0.75 10.50
C HIS A 302 -5.75 -0.96 8.99
N GLY A 303 -6.33 -2.09 8.61
CA GLY A 303 -6.73 -2.33 7.23
C GLY A 303 -5.55 -2.47 6.28
N LEU A 304 -5.84 -2.25 4.99
CA LEU A 304 -5.05 -2.68 3.86
C LEU A 304 -4.65 -1.51 2.94
N VAL A 305 -5.27 -0.34 3.07
CA VAL A 305 -5.05 0.79 2.15
C VAL A 305 -4.06 1.84 2.64
N ARG A 306 -3.62 1.77 3.91
CA ARG A 306 -2.75 2.80 4.52
C ARG A 306 -1.36 2.90 3.89
N TRP A 307 -0.91 1.84 3.23
CA TRP A 307 0.38 1.76 2.52
C TRP A 307 0.22 1.67 0.99
N VAL A 308 -0.97 1.96 0.48
CA VAL A 308 -1.28 1.93 -0.95
C VAL A 308 -1.30 3.37 -1.47
N PRO A 309 -0.78 3.67 -2.68
CA PRO A 309 -0.93 4.98 -3.29
C PRO A 309 -2.38 5.22 -3.72
N TRP A 310 -2.90 6.41 -3.41
CA TRP A 310 -4.22 6.85 -3.84
C TRP A 310 -4.10 7.77 -5.06
N GLN A 311 -5.04 7.66 -5.98
CA GLN A 311 -5.05 8.45 -7.21
C GLN A 311 -5.83 9.74 -7.00
N LEU A 312 -5.30 10.83 -7.55
CA LEU A 312 -6.00 12.11 -7.60
C LEU A 312 -7.21 12.00 -8.51
N GLN A 313 -8.41 12.28 -7.98
CA GLN A 313 -9.65 12.27 -8.76
C GLN A 313 -10.15 13.69 -9.05
N ALA A 314 -10.12 14.57 -8.05
CA ALA A 314 -10.53 15.97 -8.20
C ALA A 314 -9.80 16.87 -7.21
N ARG A 315 -9.59 18.14 -7.57
CA ARG A 315 -8.98 19.15 -6.70
C ARG A 315 -9.45 20.55 -7.03
N SER A 316 -9.65 21.35 -6.00
CA SER A 316 -9.72 22.82 -6.04
C SER A 316 -8.71 23.40 -5.05
N GLU A 317 -8.80 24.70 -4.76
CA GLU A 317 -7.97 25.33 -3.73
C GLU A 317 -8.34 24.83 -2.33
N GLU A 318 -9.63 24.66 -2.06
CA GLU A 318 -10.19 24.31 -0.77
C GLU A 318 -10.62 22.83 -0.65
N SER A 319 -10.61 22.05 -1.73
CA SER A 319 -11.04 20.65 -1.72
C SER A 319 -10.11 19.70 -2.47
N LEU A 320 -10.03 18.46 -1.99
CA LEU A 320 -9.27 17.37 -2.60
C LEU A 320 -10.08 16.08 -2.52
N ARG A 321 -10.20 15.36 -3.62
CA ARG A 321 -10.73 13.99 -3.66
C ARG A 321 -9.68 13.03 -4.20
N LEU A 322 -9.40 12.00 -3.42
CA LEU A 322 -8.53 10.89 -3.76
C LEU A 322 -9.35 9.60 -3.83
N GLY A 323 -8.91 8.64 -4.64
CA GLY A 323 -9.52 7.32 -4.69
C GLY A 323 -8.55 6.17 -4.89
N THR A 324 -8.94 4.99 -4.45
CA THR A 324 -8.20 3.74 -4.64
C THR A 324 -9.17 2.57 -4.75
N VAL A 325 -8.75 1.51 -5.45
CA VAL A 325 -9.50 0.26 -5.52
C VAL A 325 -8.77 -0.76 -4.67
N LEU A 326 -9.38 -1.14 -3.54
CA LEU A 326 -8.92 -2.27 -2.75
C LEU A 326 -9.30 -3.55 -3.49
N ARG A 327 -8.29 -4.20 -4.07
CA ARG A 327 -8.46 -5.46 -4.79
C ARG A 327 -8.45 -6.65 -3.84
N PRO A 328 -9.12 -7.77 -4.20
CA PRO A 328 -9.00 -9.02 -3.48
C PRO A 328 -7.54 -9.39 -3.23
N GLN A 329 -7.23 -9.74 -2.00
CA GLN A 329 -5.89 -10.11 -1.57
C GLN A 329 -5.95 -11.13 -0.42
N PRO A 330 -4.83 -11.77 -0.05
CA PRO A 330 -4.83 -12.82 0.98
C PRO A 330 -5.56 -12.39 2.25
N GLY A 331 -6.51 -13.22 2.68
CA GLY A 331 -7.33 -12.96 3.87
C GLY A 331 -8.46 -11.97 3.69
N TYR A 332 -8.53 -11.22 2.59
CA TYR A 332 -9.62 -10.29 2.31
C TYR A 332 -9.98 -10.34 0.81
N PRO A 333 -10.81 -11.32 0.38
CA PRO A 333 -11.10 -11.58 -1.04
C PRO A 333 -12.16 -10.65 -1.64
N PHE A 334 -12.38 -9.45 -1.08
CA PHE A 334 -13.44 -8.54 -1.51
C PHE A 334 -12.87 -7.37 -2.34
N LEU A 335 -13.69 -6.86 -3.26
CA LEU A 335 -13.33 -5.76 -4.16
C LEU A 335 -14.10 -4.50 -3.76
N LEU A 336 -13.39 -3.48 -3.26
CA LEU A 336 -13.98 -2.21 -2.86
C LEU A 336 -13.39 -1.05 -3.66
N ASP A 337 -14.24 -0.15 -4.13
CA ASP A 337 -13.83 1.19 -4.58
C ASP A 337 -13.94 2.15 -3.38
N VAL A 338 -12.86 2.85 -3.06
CA VAL A 338 -12.77 3.70 -1.87
C VAL A 338 -12.33 5.10 -2.26
N THR A 339 -13.05 6.11 -1.78
CA THR A 339 -12.73 7.53 -2.00
C THR A 339 -12.62 8.27 -0.67
N ALA A 340 -11.73 9.25 -0.63
CA ALA A 340 -11.54 10.15 0.49
C ALA A 340 -11.57 11.60 -0.02
N GLU A 341 -12.45 12.41 0.55
CA GLU A 341 -12.58 13.82 0.26
C GLU A 341 -12.19 14.65 1.48
N TYR A 342 -11.33 15.63 1.27
CA TYR A 342 -10.90 16.62 2.25
C TYR A 342 -11.37 17.98 1.78
N ARG A 343 -12.03 18.75 2.64
CA ARG A 343 -12.57 20.06 2.30
C ARG A 343 -12.32 21.05 3.43
N LEU A 344 -11.76 22.20 3.11
CA LEU A 344 -11.66 23.35 4.02
C LEU A 344 -12.86 24.27 3.82
N GLY A 345 -13.34 24.84 4.91
CA GLY A 345 -14.47 25.76 4.89
C GLY A 345 -14.68 26.50 6.20
N PRO A 346 -15.82 27.20 6.36
CA PRO A 346 -16.12 28.01 7.55
C PRO A 346 -16.05 27.25 8.88
N ALA A 347 -16.40 25.96 8.88
CA ALA A 347 -16.36 25.12 10.06
C ALA A 347 -14.98 24.48 10.32
N GLY A 348 -13.99 24.71 9.47
CA GLY A 348 -12.68 24.06 9.51
C GLY A 348 -12.51 23.00 8.42
N LEU A 349 -11.83 21.92 8.76
CA LEU A 349 -11.59 20.78 7.87
C LEU A 349 -12.73 19.78 8.00
N ASP A 350 -13.32 19.36 6.90
CA ASP A 350 -14.24 18.23 6.78
C ASP A 350 -13.58 17.10 5.98
N VAL A 351 -13.81 15.87 6.41
CA VAL A 351 -13.32 14.66 5.77
C VAL A 351 -14.47 13.69 5.56
N VAL A 352 -14.57 13.15 4.35
CA VAL A 352 -15.58 12.16 3.95
C VAL A 352 -14.89 10.98 3.32
N VAL A 353 -15.11 9.79 3.87
CA VAL A 353 -14.60 8.53 3.31
C VAL A 353 -15.78 7.70 2.85
N CYS A 354 -15.83 7.38 1.57
CA CYS A 354 -16.86 6.53 0.98
C CYS A 354 -16.23 5.23 0.48
N ALA A 355 -16.86 4.10 0.77
CA ALA A 355 -16.53 2.83 0.15
C ALA A 355 -17.76 2.23 -0.52
N THR A 356 -17.57 1.68 -1.71
CA THR A 356 -18.58 0.96 -2.48
C THR A 356 -18.08 -0.46 -2.70
N ASN A 357 -18.91 -1.45 -2.39
CA ASN A 357 -18.62 -2.82 -2.82
C ASN A 357 -18.90 -2.93 -4.32
N VAL A 358 -17.85 -3.14 -5.11
CA VAL A 358 -17.93 -3.31 -6.57
C VAL A 358 -17.65 -4.76 -6.98
N GLY A 359 -17.61 -5.68 -6.00
CA GLY A 359 -17.60 -7.12 -6.20
C GLY A 359 -19.01 -7.70 -6.38
N ASP A 360 -19.07 -9.04 -6.40
CA ASP A 360 -20.27 -9.83 -6.68
C ASP A 360 -20.89 -10.49 -5.42
N GLY A 361 -20.18 -10.49 -4.29
CA GLY A 361 -20.68 -10.99 -3.00
C GLY A 361 -20.64 -9.93 -1.88
N PRO A 362 -21.27 -10.19 -0.73
CA PRO A 362 -21.25 -9.29 0.42
C PRO A 362 -19.82 -9.14 0.98
N ALA A 363 -19.47 -7.95 1.46
CA ALA A 363 -18.13 -7.64 1.97
C ALA A 363 -18.18 -7.11 3.42
N PRO A 364 -17.42 -7.69 4.38
CA PRO A 364 -17.27 -7.14 5.71
C PRO A 364 -16.40 -5.88 5.66
N TYR A 365 -16.86 -4.81 6.28
CA TYR A 365 -16.28 -3.49 6.18
C TYR A 365 -16.29 -2.74 7.51
N GLY A 366 -15.26 -1.92 7.69
CA GLY A 366 -15.11 -0.93 8.72
C GLY A 366 -14.18 0.16 8.25
N VAL A 367 -14.31 1.35 8.82
CA VAL A 367 -13.45 2.47 8.46
C VAL A 367 -13.10 3.32 9.68
N GLY A 368 -11.88 3.83 9.70
CA GLY A 368 -11.49 4.93 10.55
C GLY A 368 -10.38 5.76 9.96
N GLN A 369 -9.90 6.74 10.72
CA GLN A 369 -8.74 7.56 10.35
C GLN A 369 -7.97 7.95 11.60
N HIS A 370 -6.65 8.11 11.50
CA HIS A 370 -5.77 8.23 12.66
C HIS A 370 -5.07 9.60 12.81
N PRO A 371 -5.82 10.74 12.90
CA PRO A 371 -5.21 12.05 13.09
C PRO A 371 -4.69 12.23 14.52
N TYR A 372 -3.50 12.83 14.68
CA TYR A 372 -2.94 13.22 15.97
C TYR A 372 -3.10 14.72 16.20
N LEU A 373 -3.88 15.09 17.20
CA LEU A 373 -4.24 16.46 17.51
C LEU A 373 -3.23 17.06 18.50
N THR A 374 -2.73 18.26 18.20
CA THR A 374 -1.85 19.02 19.10
C THR A 374 -2.41 20.40 19.40
N LEU A 375 -2.12 20.87 20.61
CA LEU A 375 -2.45 22.22 21.07
C LEU A 375 -1.21 23.09 21.33
N GLY A 376 -0.02 22.56 20.99
CA GLY A 376 1.27 23.18 21.34
C GLY A 376 1.63 23.06 22.83
N THR A 377 0.89 22.27 23.59
CA THR A 377 1.09 22.04 25.03
C THR A 377 2.07 20.89 25.24
N GLY A 378 3.39 21.13 25.25
CA GLY A 378 4.41 20.13 25.68
C GLY A 378 3.99 18.65 25.58
N PRO A 379 4.03 17.87 26.67
CA PRO A 379 3.27 16.63 26.82
C PRO A 379 1.77 16.88 27.02
N VAL A 380 0.91 15.95 26.56
CA VAL A 380 -0.56 16.07 26.60
C VAL A 380 -1.19 16.06 28.00
N ASP A 381 -0.42 15.87 29.06
CA ASP A 381 -0.88 15.77 30.45
C ASP A 381 -1.77 16.94 30.89
N THR A 382 -1.49 18.15 30.44
CA THR A 382 -2.27 19.35 30.79
C THR A 382 -3.44 19.63 29.85
N VAL A 383 -3.56 18.88 28.74
CA VAL A 383 -4.69 19.03 27.81
C VAL A 383 -5.97 18.65 28.53
N VAL A 384 -6.97 19.52 28.43
CA VAL A 384 -8.30 19.28 28.99
C VAL A 384 -9.14 18.58 27.92
N LEU A 385 -9.50 17.33 28.18
CA LEU A 385 -10.19 16.46 27.25
C LEU A 385 -11.68 16.34 27.61
N THR A 386 -12.54 16.31 26.60
CA THR A 386 -13.93 15.88 26.72
C THR A 386 -14.25 14.86 25.63
N VAL A 387 -14.85 13.73 26.00
CA VAL A 387 -15.25 12.65 25.11
C VAL A 387 -16.73 12.31 25.38
N PRO A 388 -17.63 12.43 24.38
CA PRO A 388 -19.03 12.06 24.52
C PRO A 388 -19.13 10.54 24.42
N ALA A 389 -18.76 9.84 25.48
CA ALA A 389 -18.68 8.37 25.53
C ALA A 389 -19.76 7.76 26.43
N ARG A 390 -20.28 6.59 26.04
CA ARG A 390 -21.16 5.76 26.90
C ARG A 390 -20.38 4.66 27.59
N GLU A 391 -19.63 3.88 26.82
CA GLU A 391 -18.87 2.74 27.29
C GLU A 391 -17.42 2.84 26.81
N ARG A 392 -16.48 2.31 27.59
CA ARG A 392 -15.11 2.04 27.15
C ARG A 392 -14.92 0.55 26.88
N PHE A 393 -14.03 0.24 25.95
CA PHE A 393 -13.60 -1.13 25.70
C PHE A 393 -12.41 -1.47 26.61
N LEU A 394 -12.52 -2.59 27.32
CA LEU A 394 -11.43 -3.18 28.09
C LEU A 394 -10.60 -4.05 27.15
N THR A 395 -9.27 -3.97 27.24
CA THR A 395 -8.38 -4.72 26.35
C THR A 395 -7.40 -5.59 27.13
N ASP A 396 -6.98 -6.69 26.51
CA ASP A 396 -5.88 -7.52 26.98
C ASP A 396 -4.50 -6.91 26.61
N ASP A 397 -3.42 -7.62 26.96
CA ASP A 397 -2.05 -7.19 26.65
C ASP A 397 -1.76 -7.12 25.13
N ARG A 398 -2.58 -7.78 24.31
CA ARG A 398 -2.51 -7.71 22.84
C ARG A 398 -3.28 -6.50 22.29
N GLY A 399 -3.96 -5.74 23.13
CA GLY A 399 -4.83 -4.64 22.74
C GLY A 399 -6.15 -5.09 22.11
N LEU A 400 -6.55 -6.35 22.32
CA LEU A 400 -7.82 -6.89 21.83
C LEU A 400 -8.93 -6.70 22.87
N PRO A 401 -10.16 -6.37 22.44
CA PRO A 401 -11.26 -6.16 23.36
C PRO A 401 -11.65 -7.46 24.07
N VAL A 402 -11.67 -7.44 25.40
CA VAL A 402 -12.12 -8.55 26.27
C VAL A 402 -13.43 -8.24 26.99
N GLY A 403 -13.87 -6.99 26.95
CA GLY A 403 -15.09 -6.56 27.60
C GLY A 403 -15.37 -5.08 27.35
N ARG A 404 -16.45 -4.60 27.98
CA ARG A 404 -16.83 -3.20 27.98
C ARG A 404 -17.45 -2.84 29.32
N GLU A 405 -17.36 -1.58 29.67
CA GLU A 405 -18.02 -1.04 30.86
C GLU A 405 -18.45 0.41 30.63
N PRO A 406 -19.49 0.89 31.35
CA PRO A 406 -19.85 2.30 31.34
C PRO A 406 -18.66 3.18 31.73
N VAL A 407 -18.51 4.34 31.09
CA VAL A 407 -17.47 5.31 31.50
C VAL A 407 -17.83 6.02 32.81
N GLU A 408 -19.11 6.05 33.17
CA GLU A 408 -19.61 6.74 34.36
C GLU A 408 -18.95 6.26 35.65
N GLY A 409 -18.32 7.19 36.36
CA GLY A 409 -17.64 6.89 37.62
C GLY A 409 -16.27 6.21 37.46
N SER A 410 -15.83 5.93 36.23
CA SER A 410 -14.49 5.41 35.95
C SER A 410 -13.42 6.50 36.01
N ASP A 411 -12.16 6.11 36.11
CA ASP A 411 -11.02 7.03 36.04
C ASP A 411 -10.82 7.65 34.64
N LEU A 412 -11.44 7.05 33.61
CA LEU A 412 -11.50 7.51 32.23
C LEU A 412 -12.85 8.17 31.88
N ASP A 413 -13.63 8.61 32.87
CA ASP A 413 -14.80 9.45 32.63
C ASP A 413 -14.36 10.84 32.17
N PHE A 414 -14.35 11.03 30.85
CA PHE A 414 -14.11 12.30 30.16
C PHE A 414 -15.40 12.91 29.61
N ARG A 415 -16.59 12.49 30.06
CA ARG A 415 -17.85 13.13 29.63
C ARG A 415 -17.91 14.59 30.06
N THR A 416 -17.20 14.94 31.13
CA THR A 416 -16.96 16.31 31.55
C THR A 416 -15.49 16.70 31.32
N ALA A 417 -15.26 17.98 31.03
CA ALA A 417 -13.94 18.52 30.74
C ALA A 417 -12.97 18.32 31.92
N ARG A 418 -11.86 17.63 31.68
CA ARG A 418 -10.81 17.43 32.69
C ARG A 418 -9.43 17.21 32.07
N PRO A 419 -8.34 17.52 32.79
CA PRO A 419 -6.99 17.20 32.33
C PRO A 419 -6.79 15.70 32.11
N ILE A 420 -6.05 15.33 31.06
CA ILE A 420 -5.62 13.94 30.82
C ILE A 420 -4.77 13.46 32.02
N GLY A 421 -3.83 14.29 32.48
CA GLY A 421 -2.86 13.94 33.51
C GLY A 421 -1.95 12.80 33.08
N SER A 422 -1.48 11.99 34.02
CA SER A 422 -0.60 10.84 33.78
C SER A 422 -1.31 9.62 33.17
N ARG A 423 -2.60 9.72 32.85
CA ARG A 423 -3.39 8.61 32.28
C ARG A 423 -2.83 8.23 30.92
N ARG A 424 -2.75 6.92 30.69
CA ARG A 424 -2.38 6.33 29.41
C ARG A 424 -3.64 5.88 28.71
N LEU A 425 -3.94 6.51 27.60
CA LEU A 425 -5.08 6.19 26.76
C LEU A 425 -4.54 5.45 25.53
N ASP A 426 -5.07 4.25 25.35
CA ASP A 426 -5.12 3.51 24.09
C ASP A 426 -6.48 2.81 24.11
N THR A 427 -7.53 3.63 24.15
CA THR A 427 -8.86 3.20 24.57
C THR A 427 -9.92 3.55 23.53
N ALA A 428 -10.65 2.53 23.08
CA ALA A 428 -11.84 2.71 22.26
C ALA A 428 -13.05 3.02 23.15
N PHE A 429 -13.89 3.94 22.70
CA PHE A 429 -15.15 4.32 23.32
C PHE A 429 -16.30 4.16 22.34
N SER A 430 -17.47 3.75 22.83
CA SER A 430 -18.74 3.93 22.11
C SER A 430 -19.24 5.35 22.32
N LEU A 431 -19.69 5.99 21.24
CA LEU A 431 -20.15 7.38 21.29
C LEU A 431 -21.54 7.50 21.91
N ASP A 432 -21.75 8.51 22.74
CA ASP A 432 -23.07 9.00 23.08
C ASP A 432 -23.56 9.96 22.00
N ARG A 433 -24.80 9.73 21.56
CA ARG A 433 -25.48 10.48 20.51
C ARG A 433 -26.84 10.99 20.97
N SER A 434 -27.08 11.06 22.29
CA SER A 434 -28.33 11.61 22.85
C SER A 434 -28.60 13.05 22.41
N ASP A 435 -27.54 13.81 22.17
CA ASP A 435 -27.59 15.26 21.93
C ASP A 435 -27.57 15.62 20.43
N GLY A 436 -27.62 14.62 19.55
CA GLY A 436 -27.74 14.79 18.10
C GLY A 436 -26.85 13.86 17.27
N ASP A 437 -26.92 14.06 15.94
CA ASP A 437 -26.23 13.23 14.94
C ASP A 437 -24.73 13.55 14.79
N VAL A 438 -24.20 14.50 15.55
CA VAL A 438 -22.77 14.81 15.57
C VAL A 438 -22.28 14.79 17.01
N ALA A 439 -21.43 13.81 17.32
CA ALA A 439 -20.70 13.78 18.58
C ALA A 439 -19.43 14.64 18.45
N VAL A 440 -19.00 15.30 19.52
CA VAL A 440 -17.82 16.18 19.51
C VAL A 440 -16.83 15.77 20.59
N VAL A 441 -15.65 15.31 20.17
CA VAL A 441 -14.49 15.17 21.07
C VAL A 441 -13.77 16.50 21.11
N ARG A 442 -13.43 16.97 22.30
CA ARG A 442 -12.88 18.31 22.51
C ARG A 442 -11.56 18.25 23.25
N LEU A 443 -10.56 18.94 22.71
CA LEU A 443 -9.26 19.16 23.34
C LEU A 443 -9.09 20.66 23.56
N ALA A 444 -9.06 21.06 24.82
CA ALA A 444 -8.88 22.45 25.21
C ALA A 444 -7.47 22.66 25.78
N HIS A 445 -6.85 23.78 25.41
CA HIS A 445 -5.60 24.21 26.01
C HIS A 445 -5.86 24.55 27.50
N PRO A 446 -4.94 24.27 28.43
CA PRO A 446 -5.16 24.54 29.86
C PRO A 446 -5.42 26.02 30.18
N SER A 447 -5.03 26.95 29.30
CA SER A 447 -5.38 28.37 29.44
C SER A 447 -6.86 28.68 29.20
N GLY A 448 -7.61 27.77 28.57
CA GLY A 448 -9.00 27.98 28.13
C GLY A 448 -9.15 28.90 26.90
N VAL A 449 -8.07 29.49 26.41
CA VAL A 449 -8.10 30.50 25.32
C VAL A 449 -8.30 29.86 23.94
N HIS A 450 -7.74 28.66 23.72
CA HIS A 450 -7.84 27.97 22.44
C HIS A 450 -8.02 26.47 22.62
N GLY A 451 -8.50 25.83 21.57
CA GLY A 451 -8.77 24.41 21.55
C GLY A 451 -9.07 23.91 20.13
N VAL A 452 -9.46 22.65 20.07
CA VAL A 452 -9.89 21.97 18.85
C VAL A 452 -11.03 21.01 19.17
N ASP A 453 -12.06 21.06 18.33
CA ASP A 453 -13.19 20.14 18.34
C ASP A 453 -13.05 19.17 17.16
N VAL A 454 -13.12 17.87 17.43
CA VAL A 454 -13.22 16.81 16.44
C VAL A 454 -14.69 16.39 16.34
N ARG A 455 -15.31 16.74 15.22
CA ARG A 455 -16.71 16.46 14.91
C ARG A 455 -16.83 15.06 14.32
N LEU A 456 -17.66 14.22 14.92
CA LEU A 456 -17.88 12.82 14.56
C LEU A 456 -19.31 12.66 14.02
N GLY A 457 -19.46 12.70 12.70
CA GLY A 457 -20.75 12.72 12.01
C GLY A 457 -21.22 11.33 11.56
N GLU A 458 -21.83 11.29 10.38
CA GLU A 458 -22.33 10.08 9.71
C GLU A 458 -21.29 8.94 9.74
N GLY A 459 -21.74 7.71 10.02
CA GLY A 459 -20.90 6.53 10.07
C GLY A 459 -20.02 6.38 11.31
N ALA A 460 -19.64 7.46 12.00
CA ALA A 460 -18.79 7.37 13.20
C ALA A 460 -19.60 6.88 14.41
N ARG A 461 -19.36 5.67 14.89
CA ARG A 461 -20.08 5.11 16.07
C ARG A 461 -19.15 4.92 17.27
N TYR A 462 -17.86 4.93 17.01
CA TYR A 462 -16.81 4.72 17.99
C TYR A 462 -15.72 5.76 17.81
N VAL A 463 -14.94 5.96 18.87
CA VAL A 463 -13.73 6.77 18.82
C VAL A 463 -12.60 6.10 19.59
N GLN A 464 -11.42 6.01 19.00
CA GLN A 464 -10.20 5.65 19.72
C GLN A 464 -9.56 6.93 20.25
N ILE A 465 -9.22 6.96 21.53
CA ILE A 465 -8.37 8.00 22.11
C ILE A 465 -7.03 7.37 22.46
N TYR A 466 -5.97 7.88 21.85
CA TYR A 466 -4.62 7.37 22.04
C TYR A 466 -3.63 8.50 22.38
N THR A 467 -2.98 8.41 23.53
CA THR A 467 -2.03 9.44 24.02
C THR A 467 -0.59 9.19 23.60
N GLY A 468 -0.33 8.28 22.66
CA GLY A 468 1.04 8.09 22.14
C GLY A 468 1.98 7.34 23.08
N ASP A 469 1.49 6.70 24.16
CA ASP A 469 2.33 6.10 25.20
C ASP A 469 3.20 4.94 24.71
N THR A 470 2.82 4.28 23.62
CA THR A 470 3.60 3.18 23.02
C THR A 470 4.53 3.65 21.91
N LEU A 471 4.49 4.93 21.52
CA LEU A 471 5.42 5.52 20.56
C LEU A 471 6.85 5.63 21.16
N PRO A 472 7.87 5.78 20.28
CA PRO A 472 9.23 6.11 20.71
C PRO A 472 9.26 7.32 21.65
N GLU A 473 10.25 7.38 22.54
CA GLU A 473 10.34 8.40 23.59
C GLU A 473 10.30 9.84 23.03
N THR A 474 10.90 10.06 21.87
CA THR A 474 10.90 11.36 21.16
C THR A 474 9.54 11.76 20.60
N GLU A 475 8.59 10.83 20.49
CA GLU A 475 7.26 11.04 19.92
C GLU A 475 6.13 10.89 20.95
N ARG A 476 6.41 10.25 22.07
CA ARG A 476 5.44 9.91 23.11
C ARG A 476 4.74 11.15 23.64
N ARG A 477 3.40 11.08 23.73
CA ARG A 477 2.56 12.08 24.42
C ARG A 477 2.69 13.51 23.90
N ARG A 478 3.18 13.73 22.67
CA ARG A 478 3.22 15.06 22.03
C ARG A 478 1.85 15.52 21.51
N ALA A 479 0.95 14.57 21.31
CA ALA A 479 -0.37 14.77 20.74
C ALA A 479 -1.31 13.63 21.16
N VAL A 480 -2.61 13.85 20.97
CA VAL A 480 -3.65 12.84 21.21
C VAL A 480 -4.21 12.41 19.87
N ALA A 481 -4.12 11.13 19.53
CA ALA A 481 -4.89 10.62 18.41
C ALA A 481 -6.37 10.52 18.79
N VAL A 482 -7.23 11.08 17.94
CA VAL A 482 -8.67 10.99 18.06
C VAL A 482 -9.18 10.32 16.80
N GLU A 483 -9.39 9.02 16.85
CA GLU A 483 -9.66 8.22 15.66
C GLU A 483 -11.17 7.99 15.51
N PRO A 484 -11.86 8.70 14.60
CA PRO A 484 -13.23 8.33 14.24
C PRO A 484 -13.25 6.90 13.70
N MET A 485 -14.19 6.08 14.15
CA MET A 485 -14.33 4.69 13.69
C MET A 485 -15.80 4.33 13.46
N SER A 486 -16.08 3.60 12.37
CA SER A 486 -17.42 3.07 12.12
C SER A 486 -17.72 1.84 12.98
N CYS A 487 -16.77 0.94 13.13
CA CYS A 487 -16.93 -0.29 13.91
C CYS A 487 -15.95 -0.31 15.10
N PRO A 488 -16.21 -1.15 16.13
CA PRO A 488 -15.29 -1.27 17.26
C PRO A 488 -14.02 -2.03 16.87
N PRO A 489 -12.98 -2.04 17.71
CA PRO A 489 -11.87 -2.97 17.56
C PRO A 489 -12.35 -4.42 17.43
N ASP A 490 -11.65 -5.22 16.64
CA ASP A 490 -11.92 -6.65 16.43
C ASP A 490 -13.30 -6.95 15.83
N ALA A 491 -13.90 -5.99 15.12
CA ALA A 491 -15.25 -6.06 14.60
C ALA A 491 -15.55 -7.35 13.80
N PHE A 492 -14.60 -7.82 12.99
CA PHE A 492 -14.77 -9.00 12.12
C PHE A 492 -14.92 -10.31 12.90
N ARG A 493 -14.52 -10.33 14.17
CA ARG A 493 -14.60 -11.48 15.08
C ARG A 493 -15.63 -11.28 16.19
N SER A 494 -16.22 -10.08 16.28
CA SER A 494 -17.10 -9.69 17.38
C SER A 494 -18.57 -9.93 17.04
N ALA A 495 -19.40 -10.14 18.06
CA ALA A 495 -20.86 -10.29 17.89
C ALA A 495 -21.56 -9.01 17.37
N ARG A 496 -20.95 -7.82 17.50
CA ARG A 496 -21.49 -6.60 16.87
C ARG A 496 -21.18 -6.53 15.37
N GLY A 497 -20.24 -7.35 14.91
CA GLY A 497 -19.87 -7.49 13.51
C GLY A 497 -19.24 -6.22 12.90
N PRO A 498 -18.68 -6.37 11.69
CA PRO A 498 -18.45 -5.24 10.80
C PRO A 498 -19.75 -4.73 10.18
N ASP A 499 -19.69 -3.60 9.49
CA ASP A 499 -20.70 -3.25 8.51
C ASP A 499 -20.61 -4.26 7.34
N ILE A 500 -21.74 -4.70 6.79
CA ILE A 500 -21.75 -5.57 5.61
C ILE A 500 -22.20 -4.76 4.39
N LEU A 501 -21.35 -4.70 3.38
CA LEU A 501 -21.67 -4.05 2.10
C LEU A 501 -22.13 -5.12 1.12
N GLU A 502 -23.42 -5.13 0.80
CA GLU A 502 -23.93 -5.89 -0.34
C GLU A 502 -23.31 -5.39 -1.66
N PRO A 503 -23.32 -6.18 -2.76
CA PRO A 503 -22.90 -5.69 -4.07
C PRO A 503 -23.59 -4.37 -4.46
N GLY A 504 -22.81 -3.37 -4.83
CA GLY A 504 -23.27 -1.99 -5.10
C GLY A 504 -23.60 -1.16 -3.85
N GLY A 505 -23.58 -1.77 -2.67
CA GLY A 505 -23.78 -1.11 -1.38
C GLY A 505 -22.64 -0.16 -1.03
N THR A 506 -23.00 0.94 -0.37
CA THR A 506 -22.07 2.02 -0.02
C THR A 506 -22.06 2.31 1.48
N HIS A 507 -20.90 2.64 2.03
CA HIS A 507 -20.76 3.18 3.38
C HIS A 507 -20.07 4.55 3.34
N VAL A 508 -20.50 5.46 4.22
CA VAL A 508 -19.94 6.81 4.37
C VAL A 508 -19.48 7.02 5.81
N LEU A 509 -18.25 7.48 6.00
CA LEU A 509 -17.75 8.04 7.27
C LEU A 509 -17.51 9.54 7.08
N ARG A 510 -18.15 10.37 7.92
CA ARG A 510 -17.95 11.83 7.96
C ARG A 510 -17.39 12.25 9.30
N TRP A 511 -16.32 13.03 9.27
CA TRP A 511 -15.75 13.66 10.45
C TRP A 511 -15.06 14.98 10.08
N GLY A 512 -14.67 15.78 11.07
CA GLY A 512 -13.98 17.04 10.79
C GLY A 512 -13.29 17.64 11.99
N ILE A 513 -12.49 18.68 11.76
CA ILE A 513 -11.72 19.40 12.77
C ILE A 513 -12.07 20.88 12.73
N THR A 514 -12.50 21.41 13.88
CA THR A 514 -12.81 22.84 14.06
C THR A 514 -11.84 23.42 15.09
N ALA A 515 -11.04 24.40 14.67
CA ALA A 515 -10.29 25.23 15.62
C ALA A 515 -11.24 26.19 16.33
N TRP A 516 -11.02 26.39 17.63
CA TRP A 516 -11.68 27.49 18.33
C TRP A 516 -11.12 28.80 17.82
N GLN A 517 -12.00 29.76 17.57
CA GLN A 517 -11.60 31.11 17.22
C GLN A 517 -10.91 31.74 18.43
N SER A 518 -9.76 32.39 18.19
CA SER A 518 -9.17 33.25 19.21
C SER A 518 -10.11 34.46 19.35
N SER A 519 -10.57 34.71 20.55
CA SER A 519 -11.46 35.85 20.87
C SER A 519 -10.80 37.19 20.58
#